data_AF-A0A948EY19-F1
#
_entry.id   AF-A0A948EY19-F1
#
_cell.length_a   1.000
_cell.length_b   1.000
_cell.length_c   1.000
_cell.angle_alpha   90.00
_cell.angle_beta   90.00
_cell.angle_gamma   90.00
#
_symmetry.space_group_name_H-M   'P 1'
#
loop_
_entity.id
_entity.type
_entity.pdbx_description
1 polymer ?
#
loop_
_entity_poly.entity_id
_entity_poly.type
_entity_poly.pdbx_seq_one_letter_code
_entity_poly.pdbx_strand_id
1 'polypeptide(L)'
;MKGLRDLQDRLAAGEIVALTARAWGRLAPAFTLVETHDTGLAGVLALVELDGRLAAVEQPDRKTRAVRPLASRKAAREFVKTRLAAYDRLWDG
;
A
#
# COMPACT_ATOMS: atom_id res chain seq x y z
N MET A 1 22.32 -5.83 2.75
CA MET A 1 21.20 -5.29 1.93
C MET A 1 19.89 -5.76 2.55
N LYS A 2 19.11 -4.90 3.20
CA LYS A 2 17.71 -5.22 3.51
C LYS A 2 16.92 -5.01 2.22
N GLY A 3 16.79 -6.09 1.45
CA GLY A 3 16.32 -6.10 0.07
C GLY A 3 14.85 -6.51 -0.05
N LEU A 4 14.47 -6.97 -1.24
CA LEU A 4 13.12 -7.48 -1.54
C LEU A 4 12.69 -8.61 -0.58
N ARG A 5 13.63 -9.48 -0.19
CA ARG A 5 13.36 -10.60 0.71
C ARG A 5 12.93 -10.15 2.11
N ASP A 6 13.61 -9.16 2.69
CA ASP A 6 13.25 -8.58 4.00
C ASP A 6 11.83 -7.99 3.97
N LEU A 7 11.48 -7.30 2.88
CA LEU A 7 10.13 -6.80 2.67
C LEU A 7 9.11 -7.96 2.59
N GLN A 8 9.39 -9.00 1.80
CA GLN A 8 8.50 -10.16 1.67
C GLN A 8 8.29 -10.87 3.01
N ASP A 9 9.35 -11.11 3.78
CA ASP A 9 9.29 -11.78 5.07
C ASP A 9 8.45 -10.97 6.07
N ARG A 10 8.61 -9.64 6.11
CA ARG A 10 7.83 -8.75 6.97
C ARG A 10 6.36 -8.66 6.56
N LEU A 11 6.07 -8.58 5.26
CA LEU A 11 4.70 -8.61 4.76
C LEU A 11 4.02 -9.96 5.05
N ALA A 12 4.77 -11.07 4.95
CA ALA A 12 4.29 -12.39 5.32
C ALA A 12 3.99 -12.52 6.82
N ALA A 13 4.73 -11.80 7.67
CA ALA A 13 4.46 -11.67 9.10
C ALA A 13 3.27 -10.75 9.43
N GLY A 14 2.63 -10.13 8.43
CA GLY A 14 1.51 -9.22 8.61
C GLY A 14 1.91 -7.79 8.99
N GLU A 15 3.20 -7.44 8.93
CA GLU A 15 3.67 -6.11 9.28
C GLU A 15 3.31 -5.07 8.24
N ILE A 16 2.98 -3.85 8.70
CA ILE A 16 2.94 -2.67 7.84
C ILE A 16 4.37 -2.17 7.69
N VAL A 17 4.86 -2.12 6.47
CA VAL A 17 6.25 -1.73 6.18
C VAL A 17 6.27 -0.32 5.60
N ALA A 18 6.91 0.61 6.33
CA ALA A 18 7.22 1.94 5.82
C ALA A 18 8.50 1.88 4.96
N LEU A 19 8.40 2.38 3.73
CA LEU A 19 9.49 2.49 2.77
C LEU A 19 9.77 3.96 2.47
N THR A 20 11.04 4.33 2.44
CA THR A 20 11.45 5.64 1.92
C THR A 20 11.25 5.70 0.42
N ALA A 21 11.14 6.90 -0.16
CA ALA A 21 11.03 7.09 -1.61
C ALA A 21 12.17 6.40 -2.38
N ARG A 22 13.39 6.40 -1.83
CA ARG A 22 14.54 5.70 -2.42
C ARG A 22 14.39 4.18 -2.37
N ALA A 23 13.92 3.63 -1.25
CA ALA A 23 13.67 2.19 -1.13
C ALA A 23 12.52 1.77 -2.06
N TRP A 24 11.44 2.55 -2.09
CA TRP A 24 10.31 2.35 -2.99
C TRP A 24 10.75 2.35 -4.46
N GLY A 25 11.51 3.35 -4.92
CA GLY A 25 11.97 3.42 -6.30
C GLY A 25 12.80 2.20 -6.75
N ARG A 26 13.44 1.50 -5.81
CA ARG A 26 14.17 0.25 -6.09
C ARG A 26 13.29 -1.00 -6.06
N LEU A 27 12.25 -1.01 -5.21
CA LEU A 27 11.43 -2.20 -4.94
C LEU A 27 10.13 -2.20 -5.75
N ALA A 28 9.62 -1.04 -6.16
CA ALA A 28 8.40 -0.88 -6.93
C ALA A 28 8.31 -1.79 -8.18
N PRO A 29 9.40 -2.03 -8.95
CA PRO A 29 9.34 -2.93 -10.11
C PRO A 29 9.00 -4.38 -9.78
N ALA A 30 9.15 -4.82 -8.53
CA ALA A 30 8.77 -6.17 -8.11
C ALA A 30 7.27 -6.31 -7.81
N PHE A 31 6.54 -5.19 -7.72
CA PHE A 31 5.10 -5.19 -7.50
C PHE A 31 4.36 -5.17 -8.82
N THR A 32 3.30 -5.97 -8.91
CA THR A 32 2.30 -5.84 -9.97
C THR A 32 1.19 -4.92 -9.49
N LEU A 33 0.90 -3.87 -10.24
CA LEU A 33 -0.21 -2.99 -9.92
C LEU A 33 -1.55 -3.68 -10.24
N VAL A 34 -2.47 -3.68 -9.27
CA VAL A 34 -3.81 -4.27 -9.41
C VAL A 34 -4.85 -3.17 -9.62
N GLU A 35 -4.81 -2.11 -8.81
CA GLU A 35 -5.78 -1.02 -8.84
C GLU A 35 -5.17 0.26 -8.25
N THR A 36 -5.62 1.43 -8.69
CA THR A 36 -5.23 2.72 -8.11
C THR A 36 -6.44 3.60 -7.89
N HIS A 37 -6.45 4.29 -6.74
CA HIS A 37 -7.44 5.28 -6.36
C HIS A 37 -6.73 6.59 -6.02
N ASP A 38 -7.12 7.67 -6.68
CA ASP A 38 -6.72 9.01 -6.27
C ASP A 38 -7.59 9.43 -5.09
N THR A 39 -6.97 9.71 -3.95
CA THR A 39 -7.67 10.12 -2.71
C THR A 39 -7.50 11.61 -2.44
N GLY A 40 -7.12 12.39 -3.46
CA GLY A 40 -6.95 13.83 -3.39
C GLY A 40 -5.78 14.22 -2.49
N LEU A 41 -6.06 14.98 -1.44
CA LEU A 41 -5.00 15.47 -0.54
C LEU A 41 -4.33 14.36 0.28
N ALA A 42 -4.94 13.18 0.39
CA ALA A 42 -4.35 12.02 1.04
C ALA A 42 -3.44 11.18 0.11
N GLY A 43 -3.24 11.63 -1.13
CA GLY A 43 -2.34 11.01 -2.10
C GLY A 43 -2.99 9.89 -2.90
N VAL A 44 -2.19 8.88 -3.27
CA VAL A 44 -2.66 7.73 -4.03
C VAL A 44 -2.74 6.51 -3.12
N LEU A 45 -3.87 5.82 -3.18
CA LEU A 45 -4.03 4.47 -2.65
C LEU A 45 -3.91 3.47 -3.80
N ALA A 46 -2.89 2.62 -3.76
CA ALA A 46 -2.72 1.56 -4.75
C ALA A 46 -2.91 0.17 -4.12
N LEU A 47 -3.59 -0.73 -4.82
CA LEU A 47 -3.55 -2.16 -4.56
C LEU A 47 -2.49 -2.79 -5.47
N VAL A 48 -1.62 -3.59 -4.87
CA VAL A 48 -0.51 -4.25 -5.55
C VAL A 48 -0.45 -5.73 -5.17
N GLU A 49 0.21 -6.51 -6.02
CA GLU A 49 0.56 -7.89 -5.76
C GLU A 49 2.08 -8.04 -5.75
N LEU A 50 2.60 -8.81 -4.79
CA LEU A 50 4.01 -9.19 -4.68
C LEU A 50 4.08 -10.67 -4.31
N ASP A 51 4.66 -11.49 -5.19
CA ASP A 51 4.83 -12.94 -4.97
C ASP A 51 3.49 -13.63 -4.58
N GLY A 52 2.43 -13.33 -5.35
CA GLY A 52 1.08 -13.87 -5.13
C GLY A 52 0.34 -13.31 -3.90
N ARG A 53 0.93 -12.36 -3.16
CA ARG A 53 0.33 -11.74 -1.97
C ARG A 53 -0.15 -10.34 -2.28
N LEU A 54 -1.36 -10.01 -1.82
CA LEU A 54 -1.93 -8.67 -1.98
C LEU A 54 -1.42 -7.72 -0.90
N ALA A 55 -1.22 -6.46 -1.28
CA ALA A 55 -0.93 -5.37 -0.37
C ALA A 55 -1.59 -4.07 -0.83
N ALA A 56 -1.87 -3.19 0.12
CA ALA A 56 -2.18 -1.79 -0.14
C ALA A 56 -0.91 -0.96 0.02
N VAL A 57 -0.72 0.01 -0.86
CA VAL A 57 0.32 1.02 -0.79
C VAL A 57 -0.35 2.36 -0.58
N GLU A 58 -0.11 2.94 0.58
CA GLU A 58 -0.57 4.28 0.95
C GLU A 58 0.62 5.26 0.85
N GLN A 59 0.34 6.49 0.43
CA GLN A 59 1.30 7.58 0.39
C GLN A 59 0.95 8.63 1.46
N PRO A 60 1.34 8.43 2.74
CA PRO A 60 1.02 9.39 3.80
C PRO A 60 1.72 10.74 3.60
N ASP A 61 2.87 10.76 2.91
CA ASP A 61 3.62 11.97 2.57
C ASP A 61 4.43 11.76 1.27
N ARG A 62 5.12 12.79 0.78
CA ARG A 62 5.90 12.71 -0.48
C ARG A 62 7.11 11.77 -0.42
N LYS A 63 7.63 11.48 0.77
CA LYS A 63 8.88 10.75 1.04
C LYS A 63 8.65 9.31 1.50
N THR A 64 7.43 8.96 1.89
CA THR A 64 7.11 7.66 2.50
C THR A 64 6.06 6.91 1.69
N ARG A 65 6.20 5.59 1.64
CA ARG A 65 5.15 4.65 1.22
C ARG A 65 4.91 3.66 2.33
N ALA A 66 3.66 3.49 2.75
CA ALA A 66 3.29 2.45 3.70
C ALA A 66 2.71 1.27 2.93
N VAL A 67 3.37 0.12 3.02
CA VAL A 67 2.91 -1.13 2.40
C VAL A 67 2.24 -1.98 3.46
N ARG A 68 0.96 -2.26 3.29
CA ARG A 68 0.13 -3.03 4.23
C ARG A 68 -0.29 -4.35 3.56
N PRO A 69 0.04 -5.51 4.13
CA PRO A 69 -0.41 -6.79 3.58
C PRO A 69 -1.92 -6.95 3.72
N LEU A 70 -2.53 -7.61 2.74
CA LEU A 70 -3.96 -7.86 2.67
C LEU A 70 -4.21 -9.37 2.54
N ALA A 71 -5.02 -9.91 3.44
CA ALA A 71 -5.22 -11.35 3.55
C ALA A 71 -5.97 -11.97 2.34
N SER A 72 -6.74 -11.17 1.60
CA SER A 72 -7.50 -11.65 0.45
C SER A 72 -7.99 -10.50 -0.44
N ARG A 73 -8.49 -10.81 -1.64
CA ARG A 73 -9.18 -9.86 -2.51
C ARG A 73 -10.43 -9.25 -1.83
N LYS A 74 -11.13 -10.01 -0.99
CA LYS A 74 -12.27 -9.49 -0.21
C LYS A 74 -11.79 -8.45 0.80
N ALA A 75 -10.73 -8.76 1.56
CA ALA A 75 -10.14 -7.82 2.50
C ALA A 75 -9.62 -6.56 1.80
N ALA A 76 -9.05 -6.70 0.60
CA ALA A 76 -8.59 -5.57 -0.21
C ALA A 76 -9.73 -4.61 -0.57
N ARG A 77 -10.87 -5.14 -1.04
CA ARG A 77 -12.04 -4.33 -1.38
C ARG A 77 -12.62 -3.61 -0.16
N GLU A 78 -12.76 -4.30 0.97
CA GLU A 78 -13.25 -3.67 2.21
C GLU A 78 -12.29 -2.59 2.70
N PHE A 79 -10.98 -2.83 2.57
CA PHE A 79 -9.95 -1.85 2.93
C PHE A 79 -10.08 -0.58 2.08
N VAL A 80 -10.14 -0.71 0.75
CA VAL A 80 -10.34 0.42 -0.16
C VAL A 80 -11.62 1.18 0.19
N LYS A 81 -12.75 0.47 0.31
CA LYS A 81 -14.05 1.07 0.67
C LYS A 81 -13.97 1.86 1.97
N THR A 82 -13.35 1.28 3.00
CA THR A 82 -13.18 1.92 4.31
C THR A 82 -12.31 3.17 4.21
N ARG A 83 -11.23 3.11 3.42
CA ARG A 83 -10.33 4.25 3.23
C ARG A 83 -10.97 5.39 2.47
N LEU A 84 -11.62 5.10 1.35
CA LEU A 84 -12.33 6.11 0.56
C LEU A 84 -13.41 6.80 1.40
N ALA A 85 -14.22 6.03 2.13
CA ALA A 85 -15.23 6.61 3.03
C ALA A 85 -14.62 7.45 4.16
N ALA A 86 -13.42 7.12 4.64
CA ALA A 86 -12.72 7.93 5.63
C ALA A 86 -12.21 9.26 5.04
N TYR A 87 -11.80 9.26 3.77
CA TYR A 87 -11.37 10.47 3.08
C TYR A 87 -12.53 11.37 2.71
N ASP A 88 -13.65 10.82 2.26
CA ASP A 88 -14.87 11.61 1.96
C ASP A 88 -15.34 12.37 3.20
N ARG A 89 -15.37 11.72 4.37
CA ARG A 89 -15.75 12.35 5.64
C ARG A 89 -14.83 13.47 6.09
N LEU A 90 -13.57 13.47 5.66
CA LEU A 90 -12.65 14.57 5.98
C LEU A 90 -13.04 15.84 5.21
N TRP A 91 -13.69 15.73 4.04
CA TRP A 91 -14.14 16.86 3.22
C TRP A 91 -15.54 17.38 3.58
N ASP A 92 -16.37 16.57 4.25
CA ASP A 92 -17.71 16.96 4.69
C ASP A 92 -17.72 17.84 5.97
N GLY A 93 -16.54 18.24 6.49
CA GLY A 93 -16.38 19.07 7.70
C GLY A 93 -15.58 20.33 7.45
#